data_AF-A0A950JKF9-F1
#
_entry.id   AF-A0A950JKF9-F1
#
_cell.length_a   1.000
_cell.length_b   1.000
_cell.length_c   1.000
_cell.angle_alpha   90.00
_cell.angle_beta   90.00
_cell.angle_gamma   90.00
#
_symmetry.space_group_name_H-M   'P 1'
#
loop_
_entity.id
_entity.type
_entity.pdbx_description
1 polymer ?
#
loop_
_entity_poly.entity_id
_entity_poly.type
_entity_poly.pdbx_seq_one_letter_code
_entity_poly.pdbx_strand_id
1 'polypeptide(L)'
;LDAVVLARALQGYTLPPDLALDSHRAFFREADHQLMSTVLVGEVHPPRADPFDVFTVRALVEGEQAAGPAADSGCRLVFPT
;
A
#
# COMPACT_ATOMS: atom_id res chain seq x y z
N LEU A 1 -14.93 -15.75 12.68
CA LEU A 1 -14.03 -14.58 12.85
C LEU A 1 -14.93 -13.37 13.07
N ASP A 2 -14.66 -12.55 14.08
CA ASP A 2 -15.41 -11.30 14.25
C ASP A 2 -14.80 -10.22 13.34
N ALA A 3 -15.63 -9.62 12.48
CA ALA A 3 -15.16 -8.69 11.46
C ALA A 3 -14.69 -7.36 12.05
N VAL A 4 -15.36 -6.86 13.09
CA VAL A 4 -15.01 -5.59 13.75
C VAL A 4 -13.70 -5.76 14.53
N VAL A 5 -13.54 -6.90 15.20
CA VAL A 5 -12.29 -7.25 15.89
C VAL A 5 -11.15 -7.36 14.89
N LEU A 6 -11.34 -8.05 13.76
CA LEU A 6 -10.30 -8.14 12.73
C LEU A 6 -9.94 -6.76 12.17
N ALA A 7 -10.93 -5.94 11.81
CA ALA A 7 -10.69 -4.61 11.25
C ALA A 7 -9.90 -3.72 12.21
N ARG A 8 -10.19 -3.79 13.52
CA ARG A 8 -9.39 -3.10 14.54
C ARG A 8 -7.98 -3.65 14.67
N ALA A 9 -7.82 -4.97 14.61
CA ALA A 9 -6.50 -5.61 14.67
C ALA A 9 -5.61 -5.25 13.47
N LEU A 10 -6.22 -4.96 12.30
CA LEU A 10 -5.49 -4.54 11.11
C LEU A 10 -5.06 -3.07 11.15
N GLN A 11 -5.64 -2.22 12.00
CA GLN A 11 -5.23 -0.81 12.10
C GLN A 11 -3.77 -0.70 12.54
N GLY A 12 -2.92 -0.09 11.70
CA GLY A 12 -1.48 0.03 11.91
C GLY A 12 -0.69 -1.27 11.68
N TYR A 13 -1.35 -2.36 11.31
CA TYR A 13 -0.69 -3.64 11.09
C TYR A 13 0.23 -3.57 9.87
N THR A 14 1.51 -3.87 10.09
CA THR A 14 2.51 -4.01 9.02
C THR A 14 2.48 -5.43 8.48
N LEU A 15 2.31 -5.56 7.16
CA LEU A 15 2.33 -6.86 6.50
C LEU A 15 3.70 -7.51 6.65
N PRO A 16 3.77 -8.82 6.94
CA PRO A 16 5.02 -9.54 6.97
C PRO A 16 5.60 -9.68 5.55
N PRO A 17 6.92 -9.85 5.39
CA PRO A 17 7.59 -9.82 4.08
C PRO A 17 7.13 -10.90 3.09
N ASP A 18 6.59 -12.02 3.57
CA ASP A 18 6.04 -13.10 2.74
C ASP A 18 4.65 -12.78 2.17
N LEU A 19 3.97 -11.79 2.76
CA LEU A 19 2.67 -11.28 2.29
C LEU A 19 2.79 -9.91 1.61
N ALA A 20 3.75 -9.09 2.02
CA ALA A 20 4.10 -7.88 1.30
C ALA A 20 4.70 -8.31 -0.05
N LEU A 21 3.95 -8.11 -1.14
CA LEU A 21 4.34 -8.46 -2.52
C LEU A 21 5.58 -7.71 -3.03
N ASP A 22 6.20 -6.90 -2.17
CA ASP A 22 7.38 -6.09 -2.37
C ASP A 22 8.27 -6.17 -1.12
N SER A 23 9.57 -5.99 -1.28
CA SER A 23 10.56 -5.83 -0.21
C SER A 23 10.35 -4.58 0.66
N HIS A 24 9.54 -3.63 0.20
CA HIS A 24 9.21 -2.41 0.93
C HIS A 24 8.06 -2.60 1.92
N ARG A 25 8.04 -1.76 2.96
CA ARG A 25 7.03 -1.84 4.03
C ARG A 25 5.64 -1.57 3.47
N ALA A 26 4.69 -2.46 3.79
CA ALA A 26 3.28 -2.26 3.52
C ALA A 26 2.48 -2.34 4.84
N PHE A 27 1.59 -1.39 5.11
CA PHE A 27 0.78 -1.40 6.33
C PHE A 27 -0.59 -0.75 6.12
N PHE A 28 -1.59 -1.07 6.95
CA PHE A 28 -2.89 -0.40 6.91
C PHE A 28 -2.89 0.84 7.79
N ARG A 29 -3.13 2.02 7.20
CA ARG A 29 -3.23 3.28 7.96
C ARG A 29 -4.50 3.30 8.81
N GLU A 30 -4.36 3.57 10.09
CA GLU A 30 -5.48 3.52 11.04
C GLU A 30 -6.64 4.48 10.70
N ALA A 31 -6.30 5.68 10.21
CA ALA A 31 -7.23 6.79 10.05
C ALA A 31 -8.28 6.59 8.96
N ASP A 32 -7.95 5.82 7.92
CA ASP A 32 -8.79 5.63 6.72
C ASP A 32 -8.74 4.20 6.15
N HIS A 33 -8.01 3.30 6.80
CA HIS A 33 -7.80 1.90 6.40
C HIS A 33 -7.13 1.73 5.03
N GLN A 34 -6.46 2.77 4.51
CA GLN A 34 -5.69 2.68 3.26
C GLN A 34 -4.49 1.75 3.44
N LEU A 35 -4.26 0.84 2.48
CA LEU A 35 -3.00 0.12 2.39
C LEU A 35 -1.90 1.07 1.90
N MET A 36 -0.90 1.28 2.75
CA MET A 36 0.25 2.14 2.54
C MET A 36 1.40 1.30 1.99
N SER A 37 1.46 1.17 0.66
CA SER A 37 2.53 0.45 -0.04
C SER A 37 3.36 1.40 -0.88
N THR A 38 4.62 1.05 -1.13
CA THR A 38 5.48 1.78 -2.06
C THR A 38 4.90 1.74 -3.48
N VAL A 39 4.91 2.89 -4.15
CA VAL A 39 4.51 3.04 -5.55
C VAL A 39 5.78 3.15 -6.40
N LEU A 40 5.83 2.36 -7.47
CA LEU A 40 6.92 2.37 -8.44
C LEU A 40 6.62 3.35 -9.55
N VAL A 41 7.46 4.37 -9.70
CA VAL A 41 7.37 5.35 -10.80
C VAL A 41 8.43 5.01 -11.82
N GLY A 42 8.06 4.99 -13.10
CA GLY A 42 8.97 4.57 -14.16
C GLY A 42 8.39 4.66 -15.56
N GLU A 43 9.09 4.05 -16.49
CA GLU A 43 8.82 4.13 -17.92
C GLU A 43 8.67 2.73 -18.50
N VAL A 44 7.65 2.54 -19.34
CA VAL A 44 7.49 1.33 -20.13
C VAL A 44 8.52 1.30 -21.27
N HIS A 45 8.93 0.09 -21.66
CA HIS A 45 9.78 -0.13 -22.82
C HIS A 45 9.40 -1.45 -23.51
N PRO A 46 9.82 -1.66 -24.78
CA PRO A 46 9.70 -2.97 -25.41
C PRO A 46 10.40 -4.07 -24.57
N PRO A 47 9.96 -5.33 -24.68
CA PRO A 47 10.60 -6.44 -23.98
C PRO A 47 12.11 -6.53 -24.28
N ARG A 48 12.91 -6.88 -23.26
CA ARG A 48 14.34 -7.15 -23.42
C ARG A 48 14.59 -8.65 -23.57
N ALA A 49 15.74 -9.14 -23.07
CA ALA A 49 16.07 -10.56 -23.08
C ALA A 49 15.04 -11.39 -22.28
N ASP A 50 14.54 -10.84 -21.17
CA ASP A 50 13.35 -11.35 -20.49
C ASP A 50 12.09 -10.74 -21.15
N PRO A 51 11.16 -11.57 -21.67
CA PRO A 51 9.94 -11.06 -22.28
C PRO A 51 9.01 -10.31 -21.31
N PHE A 52 9.19 -10.48 -19.99
CA PHE A 52 8.43 -9.75 -18.96
C PHE A 52 9.14 -8.49 -18.45
N ASP A 53 10.40 -8.26 -18.85
CA ASP A 53 11.09 -7.00 -18.59
C ASP A 53 10.59 -5.92 -19.56
N VAL A 54 9.51 -5.23 -19.18
CA VAL A 54 8.82 -4.19 -19.97
C VAL A 54 8.70 -2.86 -19.24
N PHE A 55 9.29 -2.73 -18.05
CA PHE A 55 9.18 -1.53 -17.22
C PHE A 55 10.49 -1.25 -16.49
N THR A 56 11.01 -0.02 -16.63
CA THR A 56 12.18 0.44 -15.89
C THR A 56 11.73 1.38 -14.77
N VAL A 57 11.96 0.97 -13.52
CA VAL A 57 11.73 1.81 -12.34
C VAL A 57 12.73 2.97 -12.34
N ARG A 58 12.22 4.18 -12.09
CA ARG A 58 12.99 5.42 -11.97
C ARG A 58 13.01 5.96 -10.54
N ALA A 59 11.92 5.75 -9.80
CA ALA A 59 11.80 6.19 -8.43
C ALA A 59 10.85 5.29 -7.63
N LEU A 60 11.07 5.27 -6.32
CA LEU A 60 10.21 4.68 -5.32
C LEU A 60 9.51 5.82 -4.57
N VAL A 61 8.19 5.71 -4.41
CA VAL A 61 7.41 6.68 -3.64
C VAL A 61 6.76 5.93 -2.49
N GLU A 62 7.15 6.28 -1.26
CA GLU A 62 6.58 5.68 -0.05
C GLU A 62 5.07 5.93 0.03
N GLY A 63 4.32 4.98 0.62
CA GLY A 63 2.87 5.05 0.68
C GLY A 63 2.35 6.34 1.32
N GLU A 64 3.02 6.84 2.36
CA GLU A 64 2.68 8.10 3.02
C GLU A 64 2.79 9.31 2.09
N GLN A 65 3.80 9.33 1.21
CA GLN A 65 3.98 10.39 0.23
C GLN A 65 2.94 10.27 -0.90
N ALA A 66 2.68 9.04 -1.38
CA ALA A 66 1.74 8.79 -2.46
C ALA A 66 0.28 9.07 -2.07
N ALA A 67 -0.12 8.66 -0.86
CA ALA A 67 -1.50 8.80 -0.37
C ALA A 67 -1.80 10.20 0.20
N GLY A 68 -0.76 10.96 0.53
CA GLY A 68 -0.89 12.27 1.19
C GLY A 68 -1.48 12.19 2.61
N PRO A 69 -1.80 13.34 3.21
CA PRO A 69 -2.35 13.41 4.57
C PRO A 69 -3.74 12.76 4.66
N ALA A 70 -3.97 11.98 5.73
CA ALA A 70 -5.27 11.34 5.95
C ALA A 70 -6.43 12.35 6.10
N ALA A 71 -6.16 13.56 6.61
CA ALA A 71 -7.15 14.62 6.73
C ALA A 71 -7.72 15.07 5.37
N ASP A 72 -6.93 14.93 4.30
CA ASP A 72 -7.32 15.32 2.94
C ASP A 72 -8.08 14.20 2.22
N SER A 73 -8.17 13.00 2.81
CA SER A 73 -8.90 11.86 2.23
C SER A 73 -10.42 12.02 2.24
N GLY A 74 -10.95 12.87 3.12
CA GLY A 74 -12.39 12.99 3.39
C GLY A 74 -13.00 11.77 4.10
N CYS A 75 -12.21 10.77 4.47
CA CYS A 75 -12.69 9.58 5.15
C CYS A 75 -13.18 9.91 6.57
N ARG A 76 -14.34 9.34 6.92
CA ARG A 76 -14.91 9.40 8.28
C ARG A 76 -15.14 7.98 8.75
N LEU A 77 -14.11 7.40 9.34
CA LEU A 77 -14.14 6.02 9.77
C LEU A 77 -15.11 5.84 10.96
N VAL A 78 -16.14 5.00 10.77
CA VAL A 78 -17.10 4.61 11.81
C VAL A 78 -17.24 3.10 11.79
N PHE A 79 -17.05 2.45 12.94
CA PHE A 79 -17.29 1.02 13.05
C PHE A 79 -18.77 0.73 13.25
N PRO A 80 -19.31 -0.35 12.66
CA PRO A 80 -20.66 -0.80 12.96
C PRO A 80 -20.77 -1.28 14.41
N THR A 81 -21.95 -1.10 15.00
CA THR A 81 -22.35 -1.58 16.32
C THR A 81 -23.13 -2.87 16.24
#